data_AF-B5VX77-F1
#
_entry.id   AF-B5VX77-F1
#
_cell.length_a   1.000
_cell.length_b   1.000
_cell.length_c   1.000
_cell.angle_alpha   90.00
_cell.angle_beta   90.00
_cell.angle_gamma   90.00
#
_symmetry.space_group_name_H-M   'P 1'
#
loop_
_entity.id
_entity.type
_entity.pdbx_description
1 polymer ?
#
loop_
_entity_poly.entity_id
_entity_poly.type
_entity_poly.pdbx_seq_one_letter_code
_entity_poly.pdbx_strand_id
1 'polypeptide(L)'
;MPAPYSYDLRQKVINAIELDGIPKTEASQVFHVSRNTINLWLQRKEHTGDFLPKPNRPPGHSHQITDWQKFKAFAQEHGHKTSAQMAELWDDDISPRTISRALKKIGFT
;
A
#
# COMPACT_ATOMS: atom_id res chain seq x y z
N MET A 1 16.90 -3.37 6.20
CA MET A 1 16.03 -4.15 7.11
C MET A 1 16.18 -5.62 6.74
N PRO A 2 16.42 -6.51 7.72
CA PRO A 2 16.45 -7.95 7.45
C PRO A 2 15.11 -8.43 6.87
N ALA A 3 15.14 -9.51 6.10
CA ALA A 3 13.95 -10.04 5.47
C ALA A 3 12.90 -10.45 6.52
N PRO A 4 11.63 -10.11 6.33
CA PRO A 4 10.57 -10.54 7.24
C PRO A 4 10.44 -12.07 7.23
N TYR A 5 10.09 -12.65 8.38
CA TYR A 5 9.73 -14.07 8.48
C TYR A 5 8.63 -14.43 7.47
N SER A 6 8.73 -15.64 6.91
CA SER A 6 7.79 -16.19 5.93
C SER A 6 6.36 -16.26 6.49
N TYR A 7 5.37 -16.21 5.59
CA TYR A 7 3.97 -16.29 5.99
C TYR A 7 3.62 -17.64 6.62
N ASP A 8 4.16 -18.73 6.06
CA ASP A 8 3.98 -20.09 6.59
C ASP A 8 4.45 -20.21 8.06
N LEU A 9 5.62 -19.64 8.40
CA LEU A 9 6.09 -19.66 9.78
C LEU A 9 5.15 -18.90 10.72
N ARG A 10 4.65 -17.74 10.29
CA ARG A 10 3.71 -16.95 11.09
C ARG A 10 2.41 -17.70 11.33
N GLN A 11 1.87 -18.32 10.28
CA GLN A 11 0.64 -19.10 10.35
C GLN A 11 0.81 -20.27 11.33
N LYS A 12 1.91 -21.02 11.24
CA LYS A 12 2.20 -22.14 12.14
C LYS A 12 2.28 -21.70 13.60
N VAL A 13 2.98 -20.61 13.88
CA VAL A 13 3.12 -20.08 15.24
C VAL A 13 1.78 -19.61 15.80
N ILE A 14 0.98 -18.90 15.01
CA ILE A 14 -0.34 -18.41 15.45
C ILE A 14 -1.32 -19.56 15.65
N ASN A 15 -1.34 -20.52 14.72
CA ASN A 15 -2.19 -21.70 14.83
C ASN A 15 -1.85 -22.53 16.08
N ALA A 16 -0.57 -22.69 16.39
CA ALA A 16 -0.18 -23.40 17.62
C ALA A 16 -0.72 -22.68 18.87
N ILE A 17 -0.64 -21.35 18.91
CA ILE A 17 -1.13 -20.58 20.07
C ILE A 17 -2.67 -20.63 20.18
N GLU A 18 -3.39 -20.54 19.05
CA GLU A 18 -4.85 -20.44 19.04
C GLU A 18 -5.57 -21.78 19.03
N LEU A 19 -5.04 -22.78 18.32
CA LEU A 19 -5.65 -24.10 18.18
C LEU A 19 -5.12 -25.08 19.23
N ASP A 20 -3.79 -25.14 19.39
CA ASP A 20 -3.15 -26.07 20.34
C ASP A 20 -3.06 -25.47 21.76
N GLY A 21 -3.38 -24.18 21.91
CA GLY A 21 -3.41 -23.50 23.20
C GLY A 21 -2.02 -23.30 23.84
N ILE A 22 -0.94 -23.43 23.06
CA ILE A 22 0.41 -23.32 23.62
C ILE A 22 0.70 -21.88 24.08
N PRO A 23 1.34 -21.69 25.25
CA PRO A 23 1.72 -20.37 25.71
C PRO A 23 2.79 -19.77 24.80
N LYS A 24 2.78 -18.44 24.66
CA LYS A 24 3.75 -17.69 23.83
C LYS A 24 5.22 -17.99 24.17
N THR A 25 5.50 -18.33 25.42
CA THR A 25 6.84 -18.70 25.89
C THR A 25 7.30 -20.02 25.28
N GLU A 26 6.41 -21.01 25.21
CA GLU A 26 6.70 -22.31 24.61
C GLU A 26 6.78 -22.20 23.09
N ALA A 27 5.85 -21.48 22.47
CA ALA A 27 5.90 -21.18 21.03
C ALA A 27 7.23 -20.50 20.64
N SER A 28 7.76 -19.62 21.49
CA SER A 28 9.06 -18.97 21.26
C SER A 28 10.21 -19.97 21.22
N GLN A 29 10.21 -20.97 22.10
CA GLN A 29 11.23 -22.01 22.17
C GLN A 29 11.10 -23.00 21.01
N VAL A 30 9.89 -23.47 20.71
CA VAL A 30 9.62 -24.44 19.65
C VAL A 30 9.98 -23.88 18.28
N PHE A 31 9.49 -22.68 17.96
CA PHE A 31 9.66 -22.08 16.64
C PHE A 31 10.93 -21.24 16.50
N HIS A 32 11.73 -21.11 17.56
CA HIS A 32 12.95 -20.29 17.59
C HIS A 32 12.70 -18.83 17.17
N VAL A 33 11.54 -18.31 17.55
CA VAL A 33 11.11 -16.93 17.28
C VAL A 33 11.00 -16.18 18.60
N SER A 34 11.46 -14.93 18.66
CA SER A 34 11.36 -14.16 19.91
C SER A 34 9.91 -13.95 20.36
N ARG A 35 9.65 -13.99 21.68
CA ARG A 35 8.33 -13.63 22.26
C ARG A 35 7.82 -12.28 21.75
N ASN A 36 8.70 -11.31 21.54
CA ASN A 36 8.33 -9.99 21.03
C ASN A 36 7.76 -10.07 19.61
N THR A 37 8.39 -10.86 18.74
CA THR A 37 7.91 -11.09 17.36
C THR A 37 6.52 -11.73 17.36
N ILE A 38 6.27 -12.71 18.24
CA ILE A 38 4.96 -13.35 18.39
C ILE A 38 3.91 -12.32 18.84
N ASN A 39 4.23 -11.49 19.83
CA ASN A 39 3.33 -10.41 20.27
C ASN A 39 2.99 -9.44 19.14
N LEU A 40 3.96 -9.04 18.32
CA LEU A 40 3.74 -8.15 17.17
C LEU A 40 2.82 -8.78 16.11
N TRP A 41 2.89 -10.09 15.90
CA TRP A 41 2.00 -10.78 14.97
C TRP A 41 0.56 -10.83 15.47
N LEU A 42 0.36 -11.12 16.76
CA LEU A 42 -0.96 -11.13 17.39
C LEU A 42 -1.60 -9.74 17.40
N GLN A 43 -0.85 -8.70 17.80
CA GLN A 43 -1.34 -7.32 17.74
C GLN A 43 -1.74 -6.93 16.31
N ARG A 44 -0.95 -7.33 15.31
CA ARG A 44 -1.28 -7.02 13.93
C ARG A 44 -2.55 -7.73 13.46
N LYS A 45 -2.74 -8.99 13.86
CA LYS A 45 -3.96 -9.74 13.60
C LYS A 45 -5.18 -9.05 14.24
N GLU A 46 -5.05 -8.54 15.46
CA GLU A 46 -6.13 -7.77 16.11
C GLU A 46 -6.46 -6.46 15.37
N HIS A 47 -5.45 -5.73 14.87
CA HIS A 47 -5.65 -4.45 14.20
C HIS A 47 -6.09 -4.55 12.74
N THR A 48 -5.61 -5.54 11.98
CA THR A 48 -5.81 -5.65 10.53
C THR A 48 -6.65 -6.88 10.14
N GLY A 49 -6.89 -7.81 11.06
CA GLY A 49 -7.47 -9.13 10.77
C GLY A 49 -6.45 -10.15 10.22
N ASP A 50 -5.23 -9.70 9.93
CA ASP A 50 -4.17 -10.49 9.30
C ASP A 50 -2.79 -10.13 9.87
N PHE A 51 -1.82 -11.02 9.69
CA PHE A 51 -0.46 -10.97 10.22
C PHE A 51 0.61 -10.98 9.11
N LEU A 52 0.21 -10.66 7.87
CA LEU A 52 1.13 -10.43 6.75
C LEU A 52 2.30 -9.49 7.12
N PRO A 53 3.47 -9.58 6.48
CA PRO A 53 4.54 -8.60 6.66
C PRO A 53 4.08 -7.18 6.30
N LYS A 54 4.74 -6.14 6.84
CA LYS A 54 4.51 -4.80 6.29
C LYS A 54 5.10 -4.82 4.88
N PRO A 55 4.39 -4.30 3.87
CA PRO A 55 5.01 -4.15 2.56
C PRO A 55 6.31 -3.36 2.72
N ASN A 56 7.41 -3.89 2.17
CA ASN A 56 8.73 -3.27 2.26
C ASN A 56 8.80 -1.92 1.51
N ARG A 57 7.81 -1.66 0.64
CA ARG A 57 7.72 -0.42 -0.10
C ARG A 57 6.79 0.53 0.65
N PRO A 58 7.22 1.75 1.00
CA PRO A 58 6.28 2.77 1.42
C PRO A 58 5.21 2.92 0.31
N PRO A 59 3.94 3.15 0.66
CA PRO A 59 2.94 3.49 -0.33
C PRO A 59 3.50 4.62 -1.20
N GLY A 60 3.42 4.47 -2.52
CA GLY A 60 3.85 5.53 -3.43
C GLY A 60 3.11 6.84 -3.11
N HIS A 61 3.67 7.97 -3.50
CA HIS A 61 2.99 9.26 -3.34
C HIS A 61 1.55 9.18 -3.88
N SER A 62 0.59 9.71 -3.11
CA SER A 62 -0.80 9.80 -3.52
C SER A 62 -0.90 10.49 -4.89
N HIS A 63 -1.81 10.00 -5.73
CA HIS A 63 -2.05 10.64 -7.02
C HIS A 63 -2.65 12.02 -6.79
N GLN A 64 -2.06 13.05 -7.43
CA GLN A 64 -2.60 14.42 -7.40
C GLN A 64 -3.94 14.52 -8.14
N ILE A 65 -4.18 13.64 -9.14
CA ILE A 65 -5.46 13.55 -9.85
C ILE A 65 -6.23 12.35 -9.29
N THR A 66 -7.19 12.65 -8.42
CA THR A 66 -8.13 11.68 -7.84
C THR A 66 -9.34 11.48 -8.76
N ASP A 67 -9.87 12.58 -9.33
CA ASP A 67 -11.10 12.58 -10.12
C ASP A 67 -10.85 12.44 -11.63
N TRP A 68 -10.71 11.19 -12.06
CA TRP A 68 -10.47 10.86 -13.47
C TRP A 68 -11.62 11.26 -14.41
N GLN A 69 -12.86 11.28 -13.91
CA GLN A 69 -14.01 11.70 -14.72
C GLN A 69 -13.98 13.20 -15.02
N LYS A 70 -13.68 14.04 -14.01
CA LYS A 70 -13.48 15.49 -14.18
C LYS A 70 -12.31 15.76 -15.12
N PHE A 71 -11.20 15.03 -14.93
CA PHE A 71 -10.02 15.18 -15.78
C PHE A 71 -10.28 14.78 -17.24
N LYS A 72 -11.09 13.74 -17.48
CA LYS A 72 -11.45 13.34 -18.84
C LYS A 72 -12.31 14.39 -19.56
N ALA A 73 -13.28 14.98 -18.88
CA ALA A 73 -14.09 16.07 -19.44
C ALA A 73 -13.22 17.29 -19.79
N PHE A 74 -12.33 17.67 -18.87
CA PHE A 74 -11.37 18.75 -19.07
C PHE A 74 -10.41 18.48 -20.24
N ALA A 75 -9.90 17.25 -20.36
CA ALA A 75 -9.03 16.86 -21.47
C ALA A 75 -9.77 16.85 -22.83
N GLN A 76 -11.07 16.55 -22.85
CA GLN A 76 -11.90 16.67 -24.04
C GLN A 76 -12.11 18.13 -24.44
N GLU A 77 -12.39 19.01 -23.49
CA GLU A 77 -12.61 20.44 -23.73
C GLU A 77 -11.32 21.18 -24.14
N HIS A 78 -10.19 20.81 -23.55
CA HIS A 78 -8.91 21.46 -23.77
C HIS A 78 -7.92 20.65 -24.60
N GLY A 79 -8.32 19.58 -25.29
CA GLY A 79 -7.41 18.66 -25.99
C GLY A 79 -6.50 19.28 -27.07
N HIS A 80 -6.73 20.53 -27.45
CA HIS A 80 -5.90 21.33 -28.35
C HIS A 80 -4.80 22.14 -27.63
N LYS A 81 -4.81 22.20 -26.30
CA LYS A 81 -3.85 22.96 -25.48
C LYS A 81 -2.66 22.10 -25.08
N THR A 82 -1.54 22.75 -24.81
CA THR A 82 -0.35 22.07 -24.29
C THR A 82 -0.52 21.70 -22.82
N SER A 83 0.25 20.72 -22.33
CA SER A 83 0.20 20.29 -20.93
C SER A 83 0.57 21.41 -19.93
N ALA A 84 1.35 22.41 -20.37
CA ALA A 84 1.67 23.58 -19.55
C ALA A 84 0.45 24.50 -19.39
N GLN A 85 -0.25 24.79 -20.48
CA GLN A 85 -1.48 25.59 -20.45
C GLN A 85 -2.60 24.88 -19.69
N MET A 86 -2.70 23.56 -19.83
CA MET A 86 -3.66 22.77 -19.06
C MET A 86 -3.36 22.77 -17.55
N ALA A 87 -2.09 22.83 -17.15
CA ALA A 87 -1.72 22.94 -15.74
C ALA A 87 -2.15 24.28 -15.12
N GLU A 88 -2.09 25.37 -15.88
CA GLU A 88 -2.57 26.70 -15.43
C GLU A 88 -4.11 26.77 -15.33
N LEU A 89 -4.82 25.96 -16.12
CA LEU A 89 -6.29 25.94 -16.18
C LEU A 89 -6.94 24.95 -15.22
N TRP A 90 -6.15 24.05 -14.64
CA TRP A 90 -6.65 23.06 -13.71
C TRP A 90 -6.78 23.68 -12.31
N ASP A 91 -7.86 23.36 -11.59
CA ASP A 91 -8.16 23.96 -10.28
C ASP A 91 -7.10 23.65 -9.20
N ASP A 92 -6.41 22.51 -9.33
CA ASP A 92 -5.36 22.09 -8.41
C ASP A 92 -3.96 22.50 -8.93
N ASP A 93 -3.04 22.84 -8.03
CA ASP A 93 -1.63 23.10 -8.36
C ASP A 93 -0.92 21.80 -8.79
N ILE A 94 -1.08 21.48 -10.08
CA ILE A 94 -0.59 20.27 -10.70
C ILE A 94 0.48 20.62 -11.72
N SER A 95 1.65 19.98 -11.59
CA SER A 95 2.72 20.21 -12.55
C SER A 95 2.31 19.81 -13.98
N PRO A 96 2.79 20.51 -15.03
CA PRO A 96 2.58 20.12 -16.42
C PRO A 96 2.97 18.66 -16.72
N ARG A 97 3.95 18.13 -15.98
CA ARG A 97 4.41 16.74 -16.08
C ARG A 97 3.37 15.74 -15.56
N THR A 98 2.63 16.09 -14.51
CA THR A 98 1.53 15.27 -13.99
C THR A 98 0.37 15.25 -14.98
N ILE A 99 0.00 16.41 -15.56
CA ILE A 99 -1.01 16.52 -16.62
C ILE A 99 -0.64 15.65 -17.82
N SER A 100 0.59 15.76 -18.33
CA SER A 100 1.07 14.93 -19.45
C SER A 100 0.98 13.42 -19.16
N ARG A 101 1.36 12.99 -17.95
CA ARG A 101 1.22 11.58 -17.52
C ARG A 101 -0.24 11.14 -17.45
N ALA A 102 -1.13 12.02 -17.00
CA ALA A 102 -2.55 11.74 -16.90
C ALA A 102 -3.21 11.65 -18.28
N LEU A 103 -2.88 12.55 -19.21
CA LEU A 103 -3.31 12.51 -20.61
C LEU A 103 -2.90 11.19 -21.28
N LYS A 104 -1.65 10.75 -21.09
CA LYS A 104 -1.17 9.46 -21.58
C LYS A 104 -1.96 8.28 -21.00
N LYS A 105 -2.34 8.35 -19.72
CA LYS A 105 -3.10 7.30 -19.04
C LYS A 105 -4.54 7.19 -19.57
N ILE A 106 -5.13 8.29 -20.03
CA ILE A 106 -6.47 8.32 -20.64
C ILE A 106 -6.45 8.15 -22.17
N GLY A 107 -5.27 7.99 -22.79
CA GLY A 107 -5.12 7.70 -24.21
C GLY A 107 -5.18 8.92 -25.15
N PHE A 108 -4.95 10.13 -24.64
CA PHE A 108 -5.00 11.37 -25.43
C PHE A 108 -3.67 11.72 -26.13
N THR A 109 -2.58 10.97 -25.88
CA THR A 109 -1.27 11.11 -26.53
C THR A 109 -0.37 9.93 -26.17
#